data_AF-A0A8S2T573-F1
#
_entry.id   AF-A0A8S2T573-F1
#
_cell.length_a   1.000
_cell.length_b   1.000
_cell.length_c   1.000
_cell.angle_alpha   90.00
_cell.angle_beta   90.00
_cell.angle_gamma   90.00
#
_symmetry.space_group_name_H-M   'P 1'
#
loop_
_entity.id
_entity.type
_entity.pdbx_description
1 polymer ?
#
loop_
_entity_poly.entity_id
_entity_poly.type
_entity_poly.pdbx_seq_one_letter_code
_entity_poly.pdbx_strand_id
1 'polypeptide(L)'
;ESSASNSATGKTTGESPAVGTPSGLIVTDTTSNSVTLKWDSVPGITTYNVYRNGNKVASVSVTSYTDTGLNSATDYQYQVSSVKDSVEGDKSMTVTTTTLAGSTGNDCY
;
A
#
# COMPACT_ATOMS: atom_id res chain seq x y z
N GLU A 1 7.68 -7.76 -47.21
CA GLU A 1 8.03 -9.03 -46.56
C GLU A 1 8.41 -8.72 -45.13
N SER A 2 7.59 -9.26 -44.23
CA SER A 2 7.42 -8.82 -42.85
C SER A 2 8.47 -9.40 -41.89
N SER A 3 8.71 -8.62 -40.84
CA SER A 3 8.93 -9.04 -39.45
C SER A 3 10.05 -10.03 -39.12
N ALA A 4 11.07 -9.51 -38.45
CA ALA A 4 11.68 -10.18 -37.31
C ALA A 4 11.94 -9.15 -36.20
N SER A 5 10.86 -8.62 -35.61
CA SER A 5 10.95 -8.04 -34.28
C SER A 5 11.10 -9.19 -33.30
N ASN A 6 12.34 -9.51 -32.95
CA ASN A 6 12.65 -10.31 -31.78
C ASN A 6 12.28 -9.44 -30.57
N SER A 7 11.01 -9.50 -30.17
CA SER A 7 10.59 -9.07 -28.85
C SER A 7 11.32 -9.96 -27.86
N ALA A 8 12.47 -9.48 -27.41
CA ALA A 8 13.05 -9.90 -26.14
C ALA A 8 11.98 -9.57 -25.09
N THR A 9 11.10 -10.54 -24.80
CA THR A 9 10.36 -10.54 -23.55
C THR A 9 11.42 -10.80 -22.49
N GLY A 10 12.09 -9.72 -22.09
CA GLY A 10 12.82 -9.65 -20.84
C GLY A 10 11.77 -9.76 -19.75
N LYS A 11 11.24 -10.97 -19.56
CA LYS A 11 10.61 -11.36 -18.31
C LYS A 11 11.77 -11.40 -17.34
N THR A 12 12.06 -10.25 -16.74
CA THR A 12 12.81 -10.17 -15.50
C THR A 12 11.99 -10.93 -14.47
N THR A 13 12.08 -12.27 -14.49
CA THR A 13 11.87 -13.07 -13.30
C THR A 13 13.07 -12.77 -12.42
N GLY A 14 13.05 -11.57 -11.81
CA GLY A 14 13.75 -11.39 -10.56
C GLY A 14 13.13 -12.41 -9.63
N GLU A 15 13.95 -13.29 -9.07
CA GLU A 15 13.62 -13.96 -7.82
C GLU A 15 13.33 -12.83 -6.81
N SER A 16 12.06 -12.40 -6.78
CA SER A 16 11.51 -11.74 -5.62
C SER A 16 11.76 -12.69 -4.46
N PRO A 17 12.36 -12.24 -3.34
CA PRO A 17 12.51 -13.11 -2.19
C PRO A 17 11.12 -13.68 -1.91
N ALA A 18 11.01 -14.99 -1.71
CA ALA A 18 9.74 -15.74 -1.62
C ALA A 18 8.86 -15.36 -0.40
N VAL A 19 9.00 -14.13 0.09
CA VAL A 19 8.12 -13.45 1.02
C VAL A 19 6.87 -13.05 0.24
N GLY A 20 5.76 -13.73 0.50
CA GLY A 20 4.51 -13.50 -0.23
C GLY A 20 4.05 -12.05 -0.13
N THR A 21 3.66 -11.44 -1.24
CA THR A 21 3.13 -10.08 -1.25
C THR A 21 1.77 -10.02 -0.55
N PRO A 22 1.54 -9.08 0.38
CA PRO A 22 0.22 -8.90 0.98
C PRO A 22 -0.79 -8.47 -0.07
N SER A 23 -1.89 -9.22 -0.17
CA SER A 23 -3.02 -8.94 -1.06
C SER A 23 -4.19 -8.32 -0.30
N GLY A 24 -5.22 -7.88 -1.02
CA GLY A 24 -6.45 -7.37 -0.41
C GLY A 24 -6.26 -6.08 0.39
N LEU A 25 -5.22 -5.29 0.07
CA LEU A 25 -5.04 -3.97 0.66
C LEU A 25 -6.21 -3.06 0.24
N ILE A 26 -6.99 -2.64 1.22
CA ILE A 26 -8.15 -1.78 1.08
C ILE A 26 -8.12 -0.68 2.14
N VAL A 27 -8.79 0.42 1.82
CA VAL A 27 -9.08 1.49 2.78
C VAL A 27 -10.45 1.19 3.38
N THR A 28 -10.50 0.99 4.70
CA THR A 28 -11.75 0.67 5.41
C THR A 28 -12.41 1.90 6.01
N ASP A 29 -11.62 2.94 6.29
CA ASP A 29 -12.11 4.20 6.85
C ASP A 29 -11.24 5.36 6.35
N THR A 30 -11.84 6.51 6.08
CA THR A 30 -11.13 7.73 5.69
C THR A 30 -11.82 8.91 6.31
N THR A 31 -11.05 9.70 7.03
CA THR A 31 -11.48 10.94 7.68
C THR A 31 -10.72 12.12 7.08
N SER A 32 -10.91 13.31 7.64
CA SER A 32 -10.19 14.50 7.23
C SER A 32 -8.69 14.48 7.59
N ASN A 33 -8.29 13.68 8.58
CA ASN A 33 -6.93 13.68 9.11
C ASN A 33 -6.37 12.28 9.38
N SER A 34 -7.12 11.23 9.01
CA SER A 34 -6.74 9.85 9.23
C SER A 34 -7.28 8.92 8.15
N VAL A 35 -6.54 7.87 7.82
CA VAL A 35 -6.93 6.80 6.90
C VAL A 35 -6.69 5.46 7.58
N THR A 36 -7.69 4.60 7.62
CA THR A 36 -7.55 3.21 8.09
C THR A 36 -7.44 2.26 6.93
N LEU A 37 -6.37 1.47 6.94
CA LEU A 37 -6.02 0.46 5.95
C LEU A 37 -6.17 -0.92 6.56
N LYS A 38 -6.58 -1.88 5.73
CA LYS A 38 -6.63 -3.30 6.06
C LYS A 38 -6.13 -4.12 4.89
N TRP A 39 -5.40 -5.19 5.16
CA TRP A 39 -4.91 -6.12 4.14
C TRP A 39 -4.99 -7.57 4.63
N ASP A 40 -4.67 -8.52 3.77
CA ASP A 40 -4.67 -9.94 4.10
C ASP A 40 -3.33 -10.36 4.75
N SER A 41 -3.38 -11.35 5.63
CA SER A 41 -2.20 -11.85 6.32
C SER A 41 -1.38 -12.77 5.43
N VAL A 42 -0.09 -12.49 5.29
CA VAL A 42 0.85 -13.38 4.61
C VAL A 42 1.43 -14.37 5.63
N PRO A 43 1.34 -15.70 5.40
CA PRO A 43 1.89 -16.69 6.30
C PRO A 43 3.42 -16.67 6.31
N GLY A 44 4.01 -16.79 7.51
CA GLY A 44 5.46 -16.91 7.68
C GLY A 44 6.25 -15.61 7.56
N ILE A 45 5.60 -14.45 7.72
CA ILE A 45 6.22 -13.12 7.78
C ILE A 45 6.42 -12.68 9.24
N THR A 46 7.35 -11.75 9.45
CA THR A 46 7.65 -11.14 10.75
C THR A 46 6.83 -9.87 10.95
N THR A 47 6.82 -8.97 9.96
CA THR A 47 6.10 -7.68 10.01
C THR A 47 5.67 -7.22 8.62
N TYR A 48 4.87 -6.17 8.57
CA TYR A 48 4.45 -5.44 7.37
C TYR A 48 5.00 -4.02 7.41
N ASN A 49 5.58 -3.55 6.32
CA ASN A 49 5.95 -2.15 6.15
C ASN A 49 4.84 -1.43 5.39
N VAL A 50 4.32 -0.35 5.97
CA VAL A 50 3.31 0.51 5.34
C VAL A 50 4.02 1.70 4.71
N TYR A 51 3.72 1.93 3.44
CA TYR A 51 4.26 3.02 2.65
C TYR A 51 3.16 4.01 2.32
N ARG A 52 3.41 5.30 2.56
CA ARG A 52 2.58 6.42 2.15
C ARG A 52 3.33 7.25 1.12
N ASN A 53 2.75 7.41 -0.06
CA ASN A 53 3.34 8.12 -1.19
C ASN A 53 4.78 7.66 -1.49
N GLY A 54 5.01 6.34 -1.42
CA GLY A 54 6.31 5.71 -1.63
C GLY A 54 7.26 5.72 -0.43
N ASN A 55 6.96 6.44 0.65
CA ASN A 55 7.80 6.52 1.85
C ASN A 55 7.29 5.58 2.95
N LYS A 56 8.17 4.82 3.59
CA LYS A 56 7.80 3.98 4.73
C LYS A 56 7.38 4.86 5.91
N VAL A 57 6.12 4.75 6.32
CA VAL A 57 5.56 5.51 7.45
C VAL A 57 5.41 4.67 8.71
N ALA A 58 5.24 3.35 8.56
CA ALA A 58 5.10 2.45 9.70
C ALA A 58 5.60 1.05 9.39
N SER A 59 5.89 0.30 10.45
CA SER A 59 6.14 -1.13 10.42
C SER A 59 5.28 -1.79 11.50
N VAL A 60 4.34 -2.64 11.11
CA VAL A 60 3.34 -3.25 12.00
C VAL A 60 3.33 -4.77 11.84
N SER A 61 3.08 -5.53 12.90
CA SER A 61 2.92 -6.99 12.84
C SER A 61 1.48 -7.44 12.58
N VAL A 62 0.53 -6.49 12.59
CA VAL A 62 -0.89 -6.71 12.34
C VAL A 62 -1.26 -6.38 10.89
N THR A 63 -2.43 -6.82 10.44
CA THR A 63 -2.93 -6.61 9.08
C THR A 63 -3.84 -5.38 8.92
N SER A 64 -3.67 -4.41 9.81
CA SER A 64 -4.43 -3.17 9.81
C SER A 64 -3.58 -2.03 10.33
N TYR A 65 -3.70 -0.85 9.75
CA TYR A 65 -3.00 0.35 10.19
C TYR A 65 -3.84 1.59 9.99
N THR A 66 -3.87 2.46 10.99
CA THR A 66 -4.50 3.78 10.90
C THR A 66 -3.41 4.83 10.82
N ASP A 67 -3.26 5.42 9.63
CA ASP A 67 -2.42 6.58 9.40
C ASP A 67 -3.17 7.82 9.93
N THR A 68 -2.56 8.59 10.82
CA THR A 68 -3.16 9.79 11.44
C THR A 68 -2.26 11.00 11.21
N GLY A 69 -2.78 12.21 11.40
CA GLY A 69 -2.02 13.45 11.16
C GLY A 69 -1.90 13.81 9.68
N LEU A 70 -2.90 13.42 8.88
CA LEU A 70 -3.00 13.72 7.46
C LEU A 70 -3.58 15.12 7.21
N ASN A 71 -3.26 15.68 6.05
CA ASN A 71 -3.93 16.86 5.54
C ASN A 71 -5.27 16.45 4.93
N SER A 72 -6.26 17.32 5.06
CA SER A 72 -7.61 17.12 4.53
C SER A 72 -7.67 17.39 3.03
N ALA A 73 -8.65 16.82 2.33
CA ALA A 73 -8.81 16.96 0.88
C ALA A 73 -7.50 16.70 0.09
N THR A 74 -6.70 15.74 0.53
CA THR A 74 -5.38 15.43 -0.03
C THR A 74 -5.33 13.97 -0.48
N ASP A 75 -4.79 13.74 -1.67
CA ASP A 75 -4.58 12.40 -2.21
C ASP A 75 -3.38 11.71 -1.54
N TYR A 76 -3.62 10.51 -1.03
CA TYR A 76 -2.61 9.65 -0.44
C TYR A 76 -2.62 8.29 -1.13
N GLN A 77 -1.42 7.81 -1.43
CA GLN A 77 -1.20 6.49 -2.00
C GLN A 77 -0.60 5.58 -0.95
N TYR A 78 -1.20 4.43 -0.72
CA TYR A 78 -0.74 3.45 0.25
C TYR A 78 -0.34 2.14 -0.43
N GLN A 79 0.78 1.60 0.03
CA GLN A 79 1.29 0.28 -0.35
C GLN A 79 1.74 -0.43 0.92
N VAL A 80 1.68 -1.75 0.94
CA VAL A 80 2.17 -2.56 2.04
C VAL A 80 3.13 -3.61 1.49
N SER A 81 4.27 -3.82 2.14
CA SER A 81 5.12 -4.97 1.88
C SER A 81 5.24 -5.83 3.12
N SER A 82 5.46 -7.12 2.89
CA SER A 82 5.76 -8.08 3.95
C SER A 82 7.26 -8.15 4.20
N VAL A 83 7.65 -8.33 5.44
CA VAL A 83 9.04 -8.53 5.87
C VAL A 83 9.14 -9.87 6.57
N LYS A 84 10.07 -10.72 6.14
CA LYS A 84 10.36 -12.02 6.74
C LYS A 84 11.86 -12.10 7.01
N ASP A 85 12.25 -12.39 8.25
CA ASP A 85 13.66 -12.55 8.63
C ASP A 85 14.54 -11.34 8.20
N SER A 86 14.00 -10.12 8.34
CA SER A 86 14.60 -8.86 7.86
C SER A 86 14.74 -8.70 6.34
N VAL A 87 14.18 -9.61 5.55
CA VAL A 87 14.07 -9.50 4.09
C VAL A 87 12.69 -8.94 3.73
N GLU A 88 12.65 -7.82 3.03
CA GLU A 88 11.42 -7.22 2.52
C GLU A 88 11.04 -7.86 1.17
N GLY A 89 9.77 -8.27 1.06
CA GLY A 89 9.18 -8.77 -0.18
C GLY A 89 8.65 -7.66 -1.08
N ASP A 90 8.00 -8.06 -2.17
CA ASP A 90 7.34 -7.11 -3.06
C ASP A 90 6.22 -6.32 -2.37
N LYS A 91 6.01 -5.10 -2.86
CA LYS A 91 4.91 -4.23 -2.41
C LYS A 91 3.59 -4.74 -2.99
N SER A 92 2.52 -4.58 -2.22
CA SER A 92 1.14 -4.83 -2.63
C SER A 92 0.73 -3.91 -3.78
N MET A 93 -0.45 -4.17 -4.34
CA MET A 93 -1.12 -3.17 -5.18
C MET A 93 -1.24 -1.84 -4.43
N THR A 94 -1.01 -0.74 -5.14
CA THR A 94 -1.20 0.61 -4.63
C THR A 94 -2.69 0.90 -4.52
N VAL A 95 -3.12 1.35 -3.36
CA VAL A 95 -4.46 1.92 -3.13
C VAL A 95 -4.33 3.43 -2.97
N THR A 96 -5.17 4.16 -3.66
CA THR A 96 -5.27 5.62 -3.58
C THR A 96 -6.54 6.00 -2.85
N THR A 97 -6.43 6.93 -1.90
CA THR A 97 -7.58 7.52 -1.22
C THR A 97 -7.37 9.01 -1.05
N THR A 98 -8.46 9.76 -1.08
CA THR A 98 -8.45 11.20 -0.82
C THR A 98 -9.09 11.41 0.55
N THR A 99 -8.36 12.05 1.46
CA THR A 99 -8.93 12.41 2.77
C THR A 99 -10.15 13.30 2.60
N LEU A 100 -11.12 13.18 3.52
CA LEU A 100 -12.29 14.05 3.49
C LEU A 100 -11.84 15.51 3.60
N ALA A 101 -12.65 16.43 3.06
CA ALA A 101 -12.48 17.84 3.40
C ALA A 101 -12.54 17.97 4.93
N GLY A 102 -11.64 18.77 5.50
CA GLY A 102 -11.66 19.06 6.93
C GLY A 102 -13.05 19.55 7.24
N SER A 103 -13.72 18.96 8.23
CA SER A 103 -15.03 19.41 8.67
C SER A 103 -14.87 20.84 9.21
N THR A 104 -14.79 21.83 8.34
CA THR A 104 -15.34 23.14 8.62
C THR A 104 -16.83 22.86 8.74
N GLY A 105 -17.29 22.68 9.97
CA GLY A 105 -18.72 22.54 10.25
C GLY A 105 -19.44 23.70 9.58
N ASN A 106 -20.27 23.36 8.60
CA ASN A 106 -21.14 24.15 7.72
C ASN A 106 -21.12 23.39 6.36
N ASP A 107 -22.20 22.91 5.75
CA ASP A 107 -23.57 23.40 5.67
C ASP A 107 -24.50 22.27 5.21
N CYS A 108 -25.67 22.13 5.84
CA CYS A 108 -26.93 21.76 5.18
C CYS A 108 -28.03 22.48 5.97
N TYR A 109 -28.38 23.68 5.52
CA TYR A 109 -29.60 24.40 5.88
C TYR A 109 -30.82 23.69 5.30
#